data_AF-A0A0S8ICF4-F1
#
_entry.id   AF-A0A0S8ICF4-F1
#
_cell.length_a   1.000
_cell.length_b   1.000
_cell.length_c   1.000
_cell.angle_alpha   90.00
_cell.angle_beta   90.00
_cell.angle_gamma   90.00
#
_symmetry.space_group_name_H-M   'P 1'
#
loop_
_entity.id
_entity.type
_entity.pdbx_description
1 polymer ?
#
loop_
_entity_poly.entity_id
_entity_poly.type
_entity_poly.pdbx_seq_one_letter_code
_entity_poly.pdbx_strand_id
1 'polypeptide(L)'
;MTGGIPVARGLVFMLQTGEIVVDWGGGRVQDIQTGDFLEFQESDYGGAITDSELDRLKDLGRVVSYTNQLVYLRPLPEPPRPTID
;
A
#
# COMPACT_ATOMS: atom_id res chain seq x y z
N MET A 1 -8.93 -14.69 14.24
CA MET A 1 -8.58 -14.66 12.81
C MET A 1 -7.52 -13.60 12.65
N THR A 2 -6.30 -13.97 12.25
CA THR A 2 -5.27 -13.02 11.82
C THR A 2 -5.81 -12.31 10.57
N GLY A 3 -6.43 -11.15 10.77
CA GLY A 3 -7.14 -10.44 9.71
C GLY A 3 -6.18 -9.65 8.82
N GLY A 4 -6.55 -9.47 7.55
CA GLY A 4 -5.83 -8.64 6.60
C GLY A 4 -5.18 -9.42 5.45
N ILE A 5 -4.89 -8.71 4.37
CA ILE A 5 -4.20 -9.22 3.19
C ILE A 5 -2.69 -9.03 3.45
N PRO A 6 -1.90 -10.12 3.49
CA PRO A 6 -0.47 -10.00 3.69
C PRO A 6 0.20 -9.49 2.42
N VAL A 7 1.00 -8.43 2.57
CA VAL A 7 1.85 -7.89 1.50
C VAL A 7 3.28 -7.82 1.99
N ALA A 8 4.24 -8.08 1.09
CA ALA A 8 5.65 -7.90 1.39
C ALA A 8 5.93 -6.43 1.73
N ARG A 9 6.59 -6.18 2.86
CA ARG A 9 6.86 -4.81 3.34
C ARG A 9 7.66 -3.98 2.33
N GLY A 10 8.54 -4.64 1.56
CA GLY A 10 9.31 -3.97 0.50
C GLY A 10 8.46 -3.45 -0.68
N LEU A 11 7.20 -3.88 -0.80
CA LEU A 11 6.25 -3.35 -1.78
C LEU A 11 5.41 -2.20 -1.22
N VAL A 12 5.60 -1.84 0.05
CA VAL A 12 4.92 -0.71 0.69
C VAL A 12 5.92 0.41 0.90
N PHE A 13 5.67 1.56 0.31
CA PHE A 13 6.59 2.70 0.35
C PHE A 13 5.85 4.03 0.25
N MET A 14 6.60 5.11 0.45
CA MET A 14 6.11 6.48 0.36
C MET A 14 6.53 7.09 -0.98
N LEU A 15 5.61 7.80 -1.62
CA LEU A 15 5.89 8.65 -2.78
C LEU A 15 6.49 9.98 -2.35
N GLN A 16 7.20 10.68 -3.24
CA GLN A 16 7.74 12.03 -2.95
C GLN A 16 6.66 13.03 -2.54
N THR A 17 5.43 12.82 -2.99
CA THR A 17 4.23 13.60 -2.68
C THR A 17 3.64 13.28 -1.30
N GLY A 18 4.10 12.21 -0.64
CA GLY A 18 3.79 11.85 0.76
C GLY A 18 2.72 10.77 0.92
N GLU A 19 2.11 10.31 -0.16
CA GLU A 19 1.19 9.17 -0.17
C GLU A 19 1.94 7.89 0.15
N ILE A 20 1.30 7.02 0.94
CA ILE A 20 1.82 5.69 1.24
C ILE A 20 1.06 4.69 0.37
N VAL A 21 1.81 3.95 -0.44
CA VAL A 21 1.26 3.10 -1.49
C VAL A 21 1.72 1.66 -1.36
N VAL A 22 1.00 0.76 -2.02
CA VAL A 22 1.44 -0.61 -2.32
C VAL A 22 1.71 -0.77 -3.81
N ASP A 23 2.84 -1.38 -4.16
CA ASP A 23 3.22 -1.69 -5.54
C ASP A 23 2.65 -3.03 -6.01
N TRP A 24 1.98 -2.98 -7.16
CA TRP A 24 1.39 -4.13 -7.84
C TRP A 24 2.21 -4.59 -9.05
N GLY A 25 3.31 -3.90 -9.37
CA GLY A 25 4.11 -4.08 -10.56
C GLY A 25 3.53 -3.36 -11.79
N GLY A 26 4.31 -3.33 -12.87
CA GLY A 26 3.87 -2.72 -14.13
C GLY A 26 3.68 -1.21 -14.09
N GLY A 27 4.37 -0.50 -13.18
CA GLY A 27 4.26 0.95 -13.04
C GLY A 27 2.92 1.40 -12.44
N ARG A 28 2.29 0.54 -11.63
CA ARG A 28 1.02 0.83 -10.97
C ARG A 28 1.11 0.57 -9.48
N VAL A 29 0.76 1.59 -8.72
CA VAL A 29 0.67 1.53 -7.25
C VAL A 29 -0.76 1.83 -6.82
N GLN A 30 -1.09 1.51 -5.57
CA GLN A 30 -2.37 1.85 -4.97
C GLN A 30 -2.16 2.59 -3.65
N ASP A 31 -2.81 3.76 -3.50
CA ASP A 31 -2.83 4.51 -2.25
C ASP A 31 -3.54 3.70 -1.15
N ILE A 32 -2.89 3.50 -0.01
CA ILE A 32 -3.42 2.69 1.09
C ILE A 32 -4.53 3.41 1.86
N GLN A 33 -4.56 4.75 1.83
CA GLN A 33 -5.58 5.55 2.50
C GLN A 33 -6.86 5.69 1.66
N THR A 34 -6.75 5.98 0.36
CA THR A 34 -7.90 6.21 -0.51
C THR A 34 -8.33 4.95 -1.25
N GLY A 35 -7.38 4.05 -1.55
CA GLY A 35 -7.60 2.89 -2.42
C GLY A 35 -7.45 3.22 -3.91
N ASP A 36 -7.08 4.45 -4.27
CA ASP A 36 -6.94 4.86 -5.66
C ASP A 36 -5.69 4.26 -6.30
N PHE A 37 -5.79 3.94 -7.58
CA PHE A 37 -4.67 3.47 -8.38
C PHE A 37 -3.96 4.65 -9.02
N LEU A 38 -2.63 4.67 -8.90
CA LEU A 38 -1.76 5.71 -9.44
C LEU A 38 -0.78 5.09 -10.42
N GLU A 39 -0.41 5.86 -11.44
CA GLU A 39 0.79 5.55 -12.23
C GLU A 39 2.02 5.82 -11.37
N PHE A 40 3.03 4.97 -11.54
CA PHE A 40 4.27 5.04 -10.78
C PHE A 40 5.48 4.95 -11.70
N GLN A 41 6.37 5.91 -11.54
CA GLN A 41 7.72 5.91 -12.09
C GLN A 41 8.73 5.88 -10.95
N GLU A 42 9.93 5.35 -11.21
CA GLU A 42 10.99 5.26 -10.19
C GLU A 42 11.36 6.63 -9.60
N SER A 43 11.21 7.70 -10.38
CA SER A 43 11.40 9.09 -9.91
C SER A 43 10.41 9.52 -8.83
N ASP A 44 9.27 8.86 -8.70
CA ASP A 44 8.23 9.19 -7.73
C ASP A 44 8.51 8.58 -6.35
N TYR A 45 9.49 7.67 -6.25
CA TYR A 45 9.87 7.04 -5.00
C TYR A 45 10.42 8.06 -3.99
N GLY A 46 9.76 8.16 -2.84
CA GLY A 46 10.13 9.06 -1.74
C GLY A 46 10.92 8.35 -0.64
N GLY A 47 10.64 7.08 -0.37
CA GLY A 47 11.36 6.30 0.63
C GLY A 47 10.65 5.05 1.11
N ALA A 48 11.40 4.19 1.78
CA ALA A 48 10.85 2.98 2.39
C ALA A 48 9.96 3.33 3.58
N ILE A 49 8.87 2.58 3.77
CA ILE A 49 7.97 2.82 4.89
C ILE A 49 8.61 2.49 6.24
N THR A 50 8.47 3.41 7.19
CA THR A 50 8.95 3.32 8.56
C THR A 50 7.93 2.67 9.50
N ASP A 51 8.39 2.19 10.66
CA ASP A 51 7.48 1.64 11.68
C ASP A 51 6.50 2.69 12.20
N SER A 52 6.94 3.93 12.38
CA SER A 52 6.07 5.04 12.82
C SER A 52 4.93 5.34 11.84
N GLU A 53 5.17 5.22 10.53
CA GLU A 53 4.15 5.37 9.51
C GLU A 53 3.17 4.20 9.49
N LEU A 54 3.68 2.97 9.66
CA LEU A 54 2.87 1.77 9.81
C LEU A 54 1.99 1.82 11.06
N ASP A 55 2.51 2.34 12.17
CA ASP A 55 1.74 2.58 13.40
C ASP A 55 0.61 3.58 13.15
N ARG A 56 0.89 4.68 12.45
CA ARG A 56 -0.15 5.65 12.06
C ARG A 56 -1.22 5.01 11.16
N LEU A 57 -0.83 4.19 10.18
CA LEU A 57 -1.80 3.49 9.33
C LEU A 57 -2.61 2.45 10.11
N LYS A 58 -2.04 1.86 11.16
CA LYS A 58 -2.73 0.96 12.06
C LYS A 58 -3.77 1.70 12.91
N ASP A 59 -3.42 2.86 13.44
CA ASP A 59 -4.33 3.74 14.18
C ASP A 59 -5.49 4.24 13.29
N LEU A 60 -5.22 4.50 12.01
CA LEU A 60 -6.23 4.83 11.00
C LEU A 60 -7.05 3.62 10.52
N GLY A 61 -6.75 2.41 11.00
CA GLY A 61 -7.47 1.19 10.65
C GLY A 61 -7.22 0.68 9.23
N ARG A 62 -6.16 1.14 8.56
CA ARG A 62 -5.72 0.67 7.23
C ARG A 62 -4.78 -0.52 7.32
N VAL A 63 -3.95 -0.58 8.37
CA VAL A 63 -3.09 -1.73 8.68
C VAL A 63 -3.65 -2.47 9.89
N VAL A 64 -3.66 -3.80 9.86
CA VAL A 64 -4.06 -4.63 11.01
C VAL A 64 -2.84 -4.87 11.92
N SER A 65 -1.73 -5.26 11.32
CA SER A 65 -0.45 -5.55 11.99
C SER A 65 0.68 -5.54 10.95
N TYR A 66 1.92 -5.54 11.41
CA TYR A 66 3.09 -5.70 10.54
C TYR A 66 4.24 -6.38 11.28
N THR A 67 5.20 -6.86 10.50
CA THR A 67 6.49 -7.39 10.95
C THR A 67 7.60 -6.71 10.14
N ASN A 68 8.84 -7.15 10.32
CA ASN A 68 9.96 -6.70 9.50
C ASN A 68 9.81 -7.11 8.01
N GLN A 69 8.96 -8.10 7.70
CA GLN A 69 8.83 -8.67 6.35
C GLN A 69 7.45 -8.46 5.73
N LEU A 70 6.40 -8.38 6.54
CA LEU A 70 5.02 -8.35 6.07
C LEU A 70 4.25 -7.18 6.66
N VAL A 71 3.37 -6.59 5.87
CA VAL A 71 2.34 -5.66 6.30
C VAL A 71 0.99 -6.32 6.03
N TYR A 72 0.11 -6.37 7.03
CA TYR A 72 -1.23 -6.95 6.90
C TYR A 72 -2.23 -5.82 6.68
N LEU A 73 -2.54 -5.54 5.41
CA LEU A 73 -3.47 -4.48 5.03
C LEU A 73 -4.91 -4.92 5.26
N ARG A 74 -5.79 -3.98 5.64
CA ARG A 74 -7.23 -4.20 5.48
C ARG A 74 -7.57 -4.28 3.99
N PRO A 75 -8.69 -4.93 3.61
CA PRO A 75 -9.13 -4.97 2.23
C PRO A 75 -9.19 -3.55 1.67
N LEU A 76 -8.38 -3.29 0.65
CA LEU A 76 -8.47 -2.10 -0.18
C LEU A 76 -9.51 -2.35 -1.28
N PRO A 77 -10.13 -1.31 -1.85
CA PRO A 77 -10.97 -1.48 -3.03
C PRO A 77 -10.22 -2.24 -4.13
N GLU A 78 -10.85 -3.26 -4.73
CA GLU A 78 -10.28 -3.90 -5.92
C GLU A 78 -10.31 -2.88 -7.08
N PRO A 79 -9.28 -2.84 -7.95
CA PRO A 79 -9.35 -2.05 -9.17
C PRO A 79 -10.55 -2.53 -10.00
N PRO A 80 -11.30 -1.62 -10.65
CA PRO A 80 -12.35 -2.02 -11.57
C PRO A 80 -11.73 -2.95 -12.62
N ARG A 81 -12.25 -4.17 -12.73
CA ARG A 81 -11.85 -5.08 -13.80
C ARG A 81 -12.39 -4.50 -15.11
N PRO A 82 -11.58 -4.41 -16.18
CA PRO A 82 -12.13 -4.06 -17.48
C PRO A 82 -13.21 -5.08 -17.82
N THR A 83 -14.43 -4.61 -18.05
CA THR A 83 -15.47 -5.42 -18.68
C THR A 83 -14.95 -5.78 -20.07
N ILE A 84 -14.79 -7.07 -20.33
CA ILE A 84 -14.56 -7.57 -21.68
C ILE A 84 -15.88 -7.33 -22.42
N ASP A 85 -15.88 -6.39 -23.36
CA ASP A 85 -16.88 -6.28 -24.44
C ASP A 85 -16.46 -7.17 -25.62
#